data_AF-A0A3B0ZYG1-F1
#
_entry.id   AF-A0A3B0ZYG1-F1
#
_cell.length_a   1.000
_cell.length_b   1.000
_cell.length_c   1.000
_cell.angle_alpha   90.00
_cell.angle_beta   90.00
_cell.angle_gamma   90.00
#
_symmetry.space_group_name_H-M   'P 1'
#
loop_
_entity.id
_entity.type
_entity.pdbx_description
1 polymer ?
#
loop_
_entity_poly.entity_id
_entity_poly.type
_entity_poly.pdbx_seq_one_letter_code
_entity_poly.pdbx_strand_id
1 'polypeptide(L)'
;MYQNFHNRTGLLAPNPEIWLALENGAGLNEILKSFYTLVYADEQLSIFFEDITIQRAIEKQSSFLRSVFTGEKCYFGEHPKKAHHWMVISDALYDYREELMEQCLREYGLTENLITQWRAMEEVFRKAIVKSKPINTMINGVKKLTEGYKIEKLEVASLCDGCTLELKSNQYLTCHVRTGKIYCDDCTKKRNIKLL
;
A
#
# COMPACT_ATOMS: atom_id res chain seq x y z
N MET A 1 5.29 -1.37 19.02
CA MET A 1 4.38 -0.25 19.38
C MET A 1 3.16 -0.23 18.44
N TYR A 2 2.36 -1.30 18.41
CA TYR A 2 1.01 -1.34 17.78
C TYR A 2 0.08 -2.31 18.55
N GLN A 3 0.23 -2.40 19.88
CA GLN A 3 -0.58 -3.30 20.71
C GLN A 3 -2.08 -2.95 20.71
N ASN A 4 -2.45 -1.77 20.20
CA ASN A 4 -3.84 -1.28 20.17
C ASN A 4 -4.49 -1.31 18.78
N PHE A 5 -3.81 -1.71 17.70
CA PHE A 5 -4.42 -1.70 16.35
C PHE A 5 -5.64 -2.63 16.22
N HIS A 6 -5.66 -3.70 17.03
CA HIS A 6 -6.76 -4.65 17.09
C HIS A 6 -7.82 -4.30 18.15
N ASN A 7 -7.60 -3.27 18.98
CA ASN A 7 -8.58 -2.83 19.98
C ASN A 7 -9.53 -1.81 19.34
N ARG A 8 -10.34 -2.29 18.39
CA ARG A 8 -11.17 -1.44 17.53
C ARG A 8 -12.55 -1.22 18.14
N THR A 9 -13.03 0.02 18.07
CA THR A 9 -14.31 0.46 18.63
C THR A 9 -15.02 1.41 17.66
N GLY A 10 -16.30 1.72 17.93
CA GLY A 10 -17.10 2.61 17.08
C GLY A 10 -17.22 2.05 15.66
N LEU A 11 -16.94 2.87 14.64
CA LEU A 11 -16.99 2.48 13.22
C LEU A 11 -15.98 1.39 12.83
N LEU A 12 -14.98 1.10 13.68
CA LEU A 12 -14.03 0.01 13.46
C LEU A 12 -14.37 -1.25 14.27
N ALA A 13 -15.42 -1.23 15.09
CA ALA A 13 -15.85 -2.42 15.83
C ALA A 13 -16.18 -3.58 14.85
N PRO A 14 -15.97 -4.84 15.25
CA PRO A 14 -16.28 -5.99 14.41
C PRO A 14 -17.71 -5.93 13.86
N ASN A 15 -17.85 -6.25 12.58
CA ASN A 15 -19.11 -6.22 11.86
C ASN A 15 -19.41 -7.62 11.28
N PRO A 16 -20.00 -8.52 12.09
CA PRO A 16 -20.31 -9.88 11.66
C PRO A 16 -21.41 -9.93 10.59
N GLU A 17 -22.26 -8.91 10.50
CA GLU A 17 -23.29 -8.80 9.46
C GLU A 17 -22.65 -8.65 8.07
N ILE A 18 -21.70 -7.72 7.91
CA ILE A 18 -20.91 -7.58 6.68
C ILE A 18 -20.15 -8.88 6.40
N TRP A 19 -19.51 -9.48 7.41
CA TRP A 19 -18.74 -10.72 7.20
C TRP A 19 -19.60 -11.88 6.68
N LEU A 20 -20.82 -12.02 7.21
CA LEU A 20 -21.77 -13.03 6.76
C LEU A 20 -22.26 -12.74 5.33
N ALA A 21 -22.54 -11.47 5.01
CA ALA A 21 -22.93 -11.04 3.67
C ALA A 21 -21.83 -11.27 2.61
N LEU A 22 -20.58 -11.39 3.03
CA LEU A 22 -19.42 -11.74 2.18
C LEU A 22 -19.17 -13.26 2.12
N GLU A 23 -20.15 -14.07 2.49
CA GLU A 23 -20.05 -15.54 2.51
C GLU A 23 -18.83 -16.04 3.30
N ASN A 24 -18.58 -15.44 4.47
CA ASN A 24 -17.43 -15.75 5.31
C ASN A 24 -16.07 -15.56 4.60
N GLY A 25 -16.00 -14.60 3.67
CA GLY A 25 -14.76 -14.12 3.04
C GLY A 25 -14.60 -14.48 1.57
N ALA A 26 -15.44 -15.37 1.00
CA ALA A 26 -15.41 -15.67 -0.42
C ALA A 26 -15.77 -14.42 -1.26
N GLY A 27 -16.84 -13.72 -0.88
CA GLY A 27 -17.27 -12.48 -1.51
C GLY A 27 -16.24 -11.36 -1.41
N LEU A 28 -15.53 -11.28 -0.28
CA LEU A 28 -14.45 -10.30 -0.11
C LEU A 28 -13.35 -10.48 -1.17
N ASN A 29 -12.96 -11.72 -1.46
CA ASN A 29 -11.94 -12.01 -2.46
C ASN A 29 -12.43 -11.68 -3.88
N GLU A 30 -13.70 -11.94 -4.18
CA GLU A 30 -14.32 -11.59 -5.46
C GLU A 30 -14.35 -10.07 -5.69
N ILE A 31 -14.87 -9.32 -4.72
CA ILE A 31 -14.91 -7.85 -4.75
C ILE A 31 -13.49 -7.29 -4.96
N LEU A 32 -12.50 -7.79 -4.21
CA LEU A 32 -11.13 -7.29 -4.32
C LEU A 32 -10.47 -7.63 -5.66
N LYS A 33 -10.81 -8.76 -6.28
CA LYS A 33 -10.34 -9.07 -7.64
C LYS A 33 -10.89 -8.08 -8.66
N SER A 34 -12.18 -7.78 -8.60
CA SER A 34 -12.81 -6.78 -9.47
C SER A 34 -12.22 -5.39 -9.23
N PHE A 35 -12.14 -4.97 -7.97
CA PHE A 35 -11.59 -3.68 -7.57
C PHE A 35 -10.14 -3.50 -8.05
N TYR A 36 -9.27 -4.48 -7.79
CA TYR A 36 -7.87 -4.35 -8.21
C TYR A 36 -7.66 -4.50 -9.72
N THR A 37 -8.57 -5.16 -10.44
CA THR A 37 -8.56 -5.14 -11.91
C THR A 37 -8.76 -3.71 -12.42
N LEU A 38 -9.71 -2.97 -11.85
CA LEU A 38 -9.95 -1.55 -12.20
C LEU A 38 -8.76 -0.66 -11.79
N VAL A 39 -8.25 -0.82 -10.56
CA VAL A 39 -7.12 -0.03 -10.04
C VAL A 39 -5.86 -0.17 -10.89
N TYR A 40 -5.53 -1.38 -11.34
CA TYR A 40 -4.31 -1.61 -12.14
C TYR A 40 -4.47 -1.18 -13.60
N ALA A 41 -5.70 -1.05 -14.10
CA ALA A 41 -5.99 -0.49 -15.42
C ALA A 41 -6.04 1.05 -15.40
N ASP A 42 -6.15 1.67 -14.22
CA ASP A 42 -6.28 3.11 -14.06
C ASP A 42 -4.93 3.83 -13.98
N GLU A 43 -4.71 4.83 -14.84
CA GLU A 43 -3.43 5.56 -14.93
C GLU A 43 -3.11 6.40 -13.67
N GLN A 44 -4.12 6.87 -12.94
CA GLN A 44 -3.93 7.68 -11.73
C GLN A 44 -3.60 6.81 -10.51
N LEU A 45 -4.06 5.55 -10.50
CA LEU A 45 -3.89 4.65 -9.36
C LEU A 45 -2.76 3.63 -9.55
N SER A 46 -2.58 3.09 -10.75
CA SER A 46 -1.59 2.03 -11.04
C SER A 46 -0.15 2.42 -10.70
N ILE A 47 0.18 3.72 -10.75
CA ILE A 47 1.50 4.26 -10.37
C ILE A 47 1.92 3.91 -8.93
N PHE A 48 0.96 3.66 -8.02
CA PHE A 48 1.27 3.28 -6.63
C PHE A 48 1.59 1.79 -6.48
N PHE A 49 1.46 1.01 -7.56
CA PHE A 49 1.55 -0.45 -7.57
C PHE A 49 2.60 -1.00 -8.54
N GLU A 50 3.46 -0.18 -9.14
CA GLU A 50 4.47 -0.61 -10.16
C GLU A 50 5.28 -1.85 -9.76
N ASP A 51 5.65 -1.98 -8.48
CA ASP A 51 6.44 -3.10 -7.94
C ASP A 51 5.59 -4.06 -7.06
N ILE A 52 4.26 -4.01 -7.16
CA ILE A 52 3.32 -4.81 -6.37
C ILE A 52 2.45 -5.64 -7.32
N THR A 53 2.32 -6.93 -7.06
CA THR A 53 1.40 -7.77 -7.85
C THR A 53 -0.05 -7.56 -7.38
N ILE A 54 -1.00 -7.68 -8.32
CA ILE A 54 -2.45 -7.66 -8.00
C ILE A 54 -2.76 -8.62 -6.85
N GLN A 55 -2.24 -9.86 -6.92
CA GLN A 55 -2.44 -10.88 -5.88
C GLN A 55 -1.97 -10.40 -4.50
N ARG A 56 -0.78 -9.78 -4.42
CA ARG A 56 -0.24 -9.28 -3.15
C ARG A 56 -1.06 -8.12 -2.60
N ALA A 57 -1.61 -7.27 -3.47
CA ALA A 57 -2.49 -6.18 -3.07
C ALA A 57 -3.82 -6.73 -2.49
N ILE A 58 -4.44 -7.69 -3.20
CA ILE A 58 -5.65 -8.40 -2.76
C ILE A 58 -5.43 -9.06 -1.40
N GLU A 59 -4.39 -9.88 -1.22
CA GLU A 59 -4.12 -10.60 0.02
C GLU A 59 -3.93 -9.66 1.22
N LYS A 60 -3.22 -8.56 1.00
CA LYS A 60 -2.96 -7.57 2.05
C LYS A 60 -4.24 -6.84 2.45
N GLN A 61 -5.07 -6.41 1.49
CA GLN A 61 -6.33 -5.74 1.80
C GLN A 61 -7.36 -6.72 2.38
N SER A 62 -7.41 -7.95 1.88
CA SER A 62 -8.29 -9.01 2.38
C SER A 62 -8.00 -9.35 3.83
N SER A 63 -6.72 -9.55 4.19
CA SER A 63 -6.34 -9.80 5.60
C SER A 63 -6.67 -8.62 6.52
N PHE A 64 -6.49 -7.37 6.04
CA PHE A 64 -6.88 -6.17 6.78
C PHE A 64 -8.38 -6.13 7.04
N LEU A 65 -9.20 -6.27 5.99
CA LEU A 65 -10.66 -6.20 6.06
C LEU A 65 -11.25 -7.38 6.85
N ARG A 66 -10.74 -8.60 6.68
CA ARG A 66 -11.10 -9.74 7.54
C ARG A 66 -10.87 -9.39 9.00
N SER A 67 -9.68 -8.89 9.34
CA SER A 67 -9.38 -8.48 10.72
C SER A 67 -10.34 -7.38 11.22
N VAL A 68 -10.86 -6.51 10.34
CA VAL A 68 -11.88 -5.50 10.69
C VAL A 68 -13.20 -6.16 10.98
N PHE A 69 -13.76 -6.90 10.02
CA PHE A 69 -15.11 -7.40 10.13
C PHE A 69 -15.25 -8.52 11.17
N THR A 70 -14.24 -9.36 11.35
CA THR A 70 -14.29 -10.46 12.33
C THR A 70 -13.72 -10.09 13.70
N GLY A 71 -12.88 -9.05 13.77
CA GLY A 71 -12.09 -8.74 14.97
C GLY A 71 -10.92 -9.69 15.23
N GLU A 72 -10.70 -10.69 14.36
CA GLU A 72 -9.56 -11.60 14.48
C GLU A 72 -8.22 -10.85 14.29
N LYS A 73 -7.20 -11.27 15.02
CA LYS A 73 -5.85 -10.72 14.95
C LYS A 73 -5.04 -11.36 13.81
N CYS A 74 -5.58 -11.35 12.60
CA CYS A 74 -5.00 -12.00 11.42
C CYS A 74 -4.27 -11.04 10.45
N TYR A 75 -4.35 -9.73 10.67
CA TYR A 75 -3.59 -8.74 9.91
C TYR A 75 -2.27 -8.38 10.60
N PHE A 76 -1.15 -8.72 9.96
CA PHE A 76 0.21 -8.42 10.44
C PHE A 76 0.88 -7.29 9.64
N GLY A 77 0.12 -6.53 8.86
CA GLY A 77 0.65 -5.42 8.07
C GLY A 77 0.81 -4.13 8.87
N GLU A 78 1.28 -3.10 8.19
CA GLU A 78 1.47 -1.79 8.80
C GLU A 78 0.16 -1.02 8.94
N HIS A 79 0.10 -0.12 9.94
CA HIS A 79 -0.98 0.86 10.06
C HIS A 79 -1.06 1.73 8.79
N PRO A 80 -2.25 2.11 8.30
CA PRO A 80 -2.41 2.88 7.04
C PRO A 80 -1.51 4.12 6.94
N LYS A 81 -1.38 4.90 8.02
CA LYS A 81 -0.45 6.05 8.09
C LYS A 81 0.99 5.70 7.70
N LYS A 82 1.48 4.52 8.10
CA LYS A 82 2.82 4.03 7.80
C LYS A 82 2.87 3.41 6.41
N ALA A 83 1.91 2.55 6.07
CA ALA A 83 1.86 1.88 4.76
C ALA A 83 1.84 2.88 3.58
N HIS A 84 1.14 4.02 3.75
CA HIS A 84 0.97 5.04 2.72
C HIS A 84 1.89 6.26 2.93
N HIS A 85 2.94 6.15 3.76
CA HIS A 85 3.71 7.33 4.20
C HIS A 85 4.37 8.10 3.04
N TRP A 86 4.76 7.42 1.97
CA TRP A 86 5.45 7.99 0.81
C TRP A 86 4.51 8.47 -0.30
N MET A 87 3.23 8.04 -0.27
CA MET A 87 2.26 8.35 -1.30
C MET A 87 1.66 9.74 -1.08
N VAL A 88 1.59 10.55 -2.13
CA VAL A 88 0.83 11.82 -2.13
C VAL A 88 -0.54 11.51 -2.69
N ILE A 89 -1.52 11.41 -1.81
CA ILE A 89 -2.90 11.08 -2.15
C ILE A 89 -3.74 12.31 -1.79
N SER A 90 -4.36 12.92 -2.81
CA SER A 90 -5.29 14.02 -2.63
C SER A 90 -6.65 13.52 -2.16
N ASP A 91 -7.49 14.40 -1.64
CA ASP A 91 -8.89 14.05 -1.34
C ASP A 91 -9.62 13.53 -2.58
N ALA A 92 -9.48 14.22 -3.73
CA ALA A 92 -10.11 13.79 -4.98
C ALA A 92 -9.67 12.39 -5.43
N LEU A 93 -8.39 12.05 -5.30
CA LEU A 93 -7.90 10.71 -5.66
C LEU A 93 -8.37 9.64 -4.68
N TYR A 94 -8.47 9.99 -3.39
CA TYR A 94 -9.06 9.11 -2.39
C TYR A 94 -10.53 8.86 -2.75
N ASP A 95 -11.33 9.90 -2.94
CA ASP A 95 -12.76 9.79 -3.28
C ASP A 95 -12.98 8.97 -4.55
N TYR A 96 -12.19 9.20 -5.60
CA TYR A 96 -12.25 8.41 -6.82
C TYR A 96 -11.95 6.91 -6.59
N ARG A 97 -10.92 6.59 -5.80
CA ARG A 97 -10.64 5.18 -5.42
C ARG A 97 -11.83 4.57 -4.67
N GLU A 98 -12.44 5.34 -3.78
CA GLU A 98 -13.57 4.90 -2.98
C GLU A 98 -14.82 4.64 -3.84
N GLU A 99 -15.06 5.46 -4.87
CA GLU A 99 -16.14 5.27 -5.85
C GLU A 99 -15.96 3.95 -6.62
N LEU A 100 -14.72 3.61 -7.04
CA LEU A 100 -14.42 2.31 -7.66
C LEU A 100 -14.72 1.14 -6.72
N MET A 101 -14.37 1.27 -5.43
CA MET A 101 -14.70 0.24 -4.43
C MET A 101 -16.22 0.12 -4.28
N GLU A 102 -16.93 1.25 -4.15
CA GLU A 102 -18.38 1.29 -4.02
C GLU A 102 -19.10 0.64 -5.21
N GLN A 103 -18.62 0.89 -6.43
CA GLN A 103 -19.07 0.22 -7.64
C GLN A 103 -18.93 -1.31 -7.50
N CYS A 104 -17.75 -1.81 -7.13
CA CYS A 104 -17.53 -3.26 -6.98
C CYS A 104 -18.39 -3.88 -5.87
N LEU A 105 -18.65 -3.15 -4.77
CA LEU A 105 -19.53 -3.60 -3.70
C LEU A 105 -20.98 -3.73 -4.18
N ARG A 106 -21.47 -2.79 -4.99
CA ARG A 106 -22.80 -2.84 -5.61
C ARG A 106 -22.92 -3.96 -6.64
N GLU A 107 -21.91 -4.13 -7.49
CA GLU A 107 -21.88 -5.18 -8.51
C GLU A 107 -21.89 -6.58 -7.90
N TYR A 108 -21.22 -6.77 -6.76
CA TYR A 108 -21.30 -8.01 -5.98
C TYR A 108 -22.70 -8.25 -5.36
N GLY A 109 -23.49 -7.19 -5.16
CA GLY A 109 -24.86 -7.27 -4.65
C GLY A 109 -25.01 -7.00 -3.16
N LEU A 110 -24.05 -6.31 -2.51
CA LEU A 110 -24.27 -5.83 -1.14
C LEU A 110 -25.41 -4.79 -1.11
N THR A 111 -26.18 -4.79 -0.04
CA THR A 111 -27.22 -3.78 0.16
C THR A 111 -26.61 -2.40 0.45
N GLU A 112 -27.31 -1.32 0.06
CA GLU A 112 -26.84 0.05 0.29
C GLU A 112 -26.56 0.36 1.77
N ASN A 113 -27.28 -0.30 2.70
CA ASN A 113 -27.01 -0.17 4.13
C ASN A 113 -25.62 -0.73 4.50
N LEU A 114 -25.26 -1.91 3.99
CA LEU A 114 -23.95 -2.51 4.25
C LEU A 114 -22.82 -1.74 3.56
N ILE A 115 -23.09 -1.24 2.35
CA ILE A 115 -22.15 -0.36 1.63
C ILE A 115 -21.90 0.89 2.46
N THR A 116 -22.94 1.57 2.95
CA THR A 116 -22.81 2.76 3.80
C THR A 116 -21.96 2.50 5.04
N GLN A 117 -22.17 1.36 5.71
CA GLN A 117 -21.35 0.95 6.87
C GLN A 117 -19.89 0.71 6.48
N TRP A 118 -19.63 0.05 5.35
CA TRP A 118 -18.28 -0.16 4.83
C TRP A 118 -17.58 1.17 4.52
N ARG A 119 -18.25 2.07 3.78
CA ARG A 119 -17.74 3.40 3.44
C ARG A 119 -17.40 4.19 4.70
N ALA A 120 -18.27 4.17 5.70
CA ALA A 120 -18.03 4.84 6.98
C ALA A 120 -16.81 4.26 7.72
N MET A 121 -16.59 2.95 7.63
CA MET A 121 -15.42 2.28 8.20
C MET A 121 -14.13 2.69 7.48
N GLU A 122 -14.10 2.71 6.14
CA GLU A 122 -12.93 3.14 5.37
C GLU A 122 -12.59 4.62 5.62
N GLU A 123 -13.61 5.48 5.72
CA GLU A 123 -13.47 6.92 5.95
C GLU A 123 -12.70 7.27 7.24
N VAL A 124 -12.73 6.40 8.26
CA VAL A 124 -11.92 6.55 9.48
C VAL A 124 -10.42 6.68 9.16
N PHE A 125 -9.96 6.09 8.05
CA PHE A 125 -8.56 6.10 7.65
C PHE A 125 -8.16 7.29 6.76
N ARG A 126 -9.10 8.12 6.31
CA ARG A 126 -8.79 9.26 5.40
C ARG A 126 -7.65 10.12 5.93
N LYS A 127 -7.73 10.57 7.19
CA LYS A 127 -6.69 11.42 7.82
C LYS A 127 -5.32 10.75 7.91
N ALA A 128 -5.26 9.42 7.85
CA ALA A 128 -3.99 8.68 7.83
C ALA A 128 -3.41 8.56 6.41
N ILE A 129 -4.25 8.64 5.38
CA ILE A 129 -3.91 8.35 3.99
C ILE A 129 -3.73 9.64 3.19
N VAL A 130 -4.69 10.56 3.23
CA VAL A 130 -4.69 11.80 2.47
C VAL A 130 -3.63 12.77 3.01
N LYS A 131 -2.83 13.33 2.09
CA LYS A 131 -1.76 14.30 2.39
C LYS A 131 -1.23 14.96 1.14
N SER A 132 -0.86 16.24 1.27
CA SER A 132 -0.26 17.04 0.19
C SER A 132 1.24 16.82 -0.02
N LYS A 133 1.90 16.08 0.89
CA LYS A 133 3.32 15.75 0.80
C LYS A 133 3.64 14.43 1.48
N PRO A 134 4.72 13.73 1.07
CA PRO A 134 5.18 12.55 1.76
C PRO A 134 5.54 12.83 3.22
N ILE A 135 5.31 11.85 4.08
CA ILE A 135 5.68 11.89 5.50
C ILE A 135 6.83 10.91 5.71
N ASN A 136 7.93 11.39 6.24
CA ASN A 136 9.04 10.52 6.62
C ASN A 136 8.58 9.60 7.75
N THR A 137 8.87 8.31 7.62
CA THR A 137 8.59 7.33 8.68
C THR A 137 9.86 7.07 9.49
N MET A 138 9.68 6.72 10.76
CA MET A 138 10.76 6.20 11.60
C MET A 138 10.73 4.68 11.56
N ILE A 139 11.89 4.04 11.34
CA ILE A 139 12.07 2.60 11.46
C ILE A 139 13.26 2.38 12.38
N ASN A 140 13.03 1.72 13.52
CA ASN A 140 14.07 1.45 14.54
C ASN A 140 14.86 2.71 14.97
N GLY A 141 14.19 3.85 15.13
CA GLY A 141 14.83 5.12 15.50
C GLY A 141 15.55 5.85 14.37
N VAL A 142 15.59 5.27 13.16
CA VAL A 142 16.18 5.90 11.97
C VAL A 142 15.08 6.52 11.11
N LYS A 143 15.29 7.78 10.69
CA LYS A 143 14.41 8.48 9.75
C LYS A 143 14.58 7.87 8.36
N LYS A 144 13.56 7.18 7.86
CA LYS A 144 13.52 6.71 6.48
C LYS A 144 13.00 7.84 5.58
N LEU A 145 13.86 8.27 4.67
CA LEU A 145 13.52 9.25 3.66
C LEU A 145 12.53 8.65 2.66
N THR A 146 11.60 9.49 2.22
CA THR A 146 10.54 9.12 1.26
C THR A 146 11.03 9.08 -0.17
N GLU A 147 12.10 9.81 -0.47
CA GLU A 147 12.67 9.92 -1.81
C GLU A 147 14.16 10.31 -1.73
N GLY A 148 14.91 10.06 -2.81
CA GLY A 148 16.32 10.42 -2.95
C GLY A 148 17.25 9.22 -3.10
N TYR A 149 18.53 9.54 -3.26
CA TYR A 149 19.58 8.58 -3.59
C TYR A 149 20.80 8.79 -2.72
N LYS A 150 21.45 7.70 -2.34
CA LYS A 150 22.71 7.70 -1.57
C LYS A 150 23.74 6.82 -2.26
N ILE A 151 25.01 7.09 -1.98
CA ILE A 151 26.09 6.18 -2.36
C ILE A 151 26.23 5.12 -1.28
N GLU A 152 26.30 3.86 -1.68
CA GLU A 152 26.62 2.74 -0.78
C GLU A 152 27.72 1.87 -1.37
N LYS A 153 28.52 1.26 -0.49
CA LYS A 153 29.49 0.24 -0.86
C LYS A 153 28.81 -1.12 -0.77
N LEU A 154 28.85 -1.89 -1.85
CA LEU A 154 28.25 -3.20 -1.92
C LEU A 154 29.14 -4.23 -1.21
N GLU A 155 28.58 -4.99 -0.26
CA GLU A 155 29.35 -6.04 0.44
C GLU A 155 29.44 -7.33 -0.40
N VAL A 156 28.36 -7.69 -1.08
CA VAL A 156 28.24 -8.91 -1.90
C VAL A 156 27.79 -8.53 -3.31
N ALA A 157 28.37 -9.14 -4.34
CA ALA A 157 28.03 -8.84 -5.73
C ALA A 157 26.51 -8.96 -5.98
N SER A 158 26.00 -8.09 -6.86
CA SER A 158 24.57 -7.98 -7.18
C SER A 158 24.38 -7.57 -8.65
N LEU A 159 23.15 -7.29 -9.07
CA LEU A 159 22.83 -6.78 -10.40
C LEU A 159 22.32 -5.34 -10.32
N CYS A 160 22.65 -4.55 -11.33
CA CYS A 160 22.10 -3.21 -11.48
C CYS A 160 20.62 -3.28 -11.88
N ASP A 161 19.73 -2.65 -11.12
CA ASP A 161 18.28 -2.58 -11.43
C ASP A 161 17.97 -1.79 -12.71
N GLY A 162 18.98 -1.09 -13.24
CA GLY A 162 18.82 -0.27 -14.44
C GLY A 162 19.24 -0.93 -15.75
N CYS A 163 20.25 -1.80 -15.74
CA CYS A 163 20.80 -2.43 -16.94
C CYS A 163 21.05 -3.93 -16.79
N THR A 164 20.73 -4.52 -15.63
CA THR A 164 20.91 -5.94 -15.29
C THR A 164 22.35 -6.46 -15.35
N LEU A 165 23.33 -5.57 -15.55
CA LEU A 165 24.75 -5.93 -15.51
C LEU A 165 25.22 -6.13 -14.05
N GLU A 166 26.27 -6.94 -13.90
CA GLU A 166 26.88 -7.24 -12.61
C GLU A 166 27.47 -5.98 -11.94
N LEU A 167 27.18 -5.85 -10.65
CA LEU A 167 27.82 -4.96 -9.71
C LEU A 167 28.73 -5.79 -8.80
N LYS A 168 30.02 -5.49 -8.81
CA LYS A 168 31.01 -6.30 -8.09
C LYS A 168 30.94 -6.05 -6.59
N SER A 169 31.28 -7.07 -5.80
CA SER A 169 31.54 -6.88 -4.37
C SER A 169 32.62 -5.80 -4.17
N ASN A 170 32.45 -4.99 -3.13
CA ASN A 170 33.24 -3.82 -2.77
C ASN A 170 33.16 -2.62 -3.72
N GLN A 171 32.31 -2.65 -4.74
CA GLN A 171 32.04 -1.51 -5.62
C GLN A 171 31.09 -0.51 -4.94
N TYR A 172 31.29 0.79 -5.21
CA TYR A 172 30.32 1.82 -4.86
C TYR A 172 29.20 1.90 -5.90
N LEU A 173 27.97 2.10 -5.45
CA LEU A 173 26.78 2.21 -6.28
C LEU A 173 25.87 3.32 -5.77
N THR A 174 24.91 3.72 -6.61
CA THR A 174 23.85 4.64 -6.20
C THR A 174 22.59 3.84 -5.82
N CYS A 175 22.12 4.01 -4.59
CA CYS A 175 20.97 3.31 -4.04
C CYS A 175 19.81 4.28 -3.80
N HIS A 176 18.61 3.94 -4.29
CA HIS A 176 17.40 4.68 -4.00
C HIS A 176 16.92 4.39 -2.56
N VAL A 177 16.83 5.43 -1.74
CA VAL A 177 16.61 5.29 -0.28
C VAL A 177 15.28 4.65 0.13
N ARG A 178 14.26 4.68 -0.75
CA ARG A 178 12.94 4.12 -0.48
C ARG A 178 12.82 2.69 -0.99
N THR A 179 13.09 2.49 -2.28
CA THR A 179 12.87 1.21 -2.99
C THR A 179 14.02 0.23 -2.79
N GLY A 180 15.21 0.72 -2.41
CA GLY A 180 16.42 -0.10 -2.34
C GLY A 180 17.00 -0.45 -3.71
N LYS A 181 16.42 0.07 -4.80
CA LYS A 181 16.94 -0.14 -6.16
C LYS A 181 18.36 0.42 -6.26
N ILE A 182 19.28 -0.36 -6.83
CA ILE A 182 20.70 -0.07 -6.97
C ILE A 182 21.10 0.14 -8.44
N TYR A 183 21.93 1.16 -8.68
CA TYR A 183 22.33 1.58 -10.01
C TYR A 183 23.85 1.70 -10.13
N CYS A 184 24.39 1.19 -11.25
CA CYS A 184 25.77 1.46 -11.67
C CYS A 184 25.94 2.93 -12.10
N ASP A 185 27.18 3.40 -12.17
CA ASP A 185 27.51 4.79 -12.55
C ASP A 185 26.88 5.23 -13.87
N ASP A 186 26.86 4.35 -14.88
CA ASP A 186 26.26 4.66 -16.17
C ASP A 186 24.75 4.81 -16.07
N CYS A 187 24.10 3.95 -15.29
CA CYS A 187 22.66 4.04 -15.03
C CYS A 187 22.31 5.28 -14.20
N THR A 188 23.17 5.66 -13.26
CA THR A 188 23.05 6.89 -12.46
C THR A 188 23.10 8.13 -13.36
N LYS A 189 24.09 8.21 -14.25
CA LYS A 189 24.22 9.31 -15.22
C LYS A 189 23.04 9.38 -16.17
N LYS A 190 22.66 8.24 -16.79
CA LYS A 190 21.54 8.18 -17.74
C LYS A 190 20.20 8.62 -17.14
N ARG A 191 19.98 8.35 -15.85
CA ARG A 191 18.74 8.71 -15.12
C ARG A 191 18.78 10.11 -14.52
N ASN A 192 19.88 10.87 -14.70
CA ASN A 192 20.08 12.18 -14.07
C ASN A 192 19.84 12.15 -12.55
N ILE A 193 20.26 11.08 -11.89
CA ILE A 193 20.05 10.89 -10.45
C ILE A 193 20.84 11.94 -9.67
N LYS A 194 20.14 12.66 -8.79
CA LYS A 194 20.74 13.60 -7.83
C LYS A 194 20.82 12.94 -6.46
N LEU A 195 22.02 12.96 -5.88
CA LEU A 195 22.28 12.45 -4.55
C LEU A 195 21.71 13.40 -3.48
N LEU A 196 21.36 12.82 -2.34
CA LEU A 196 20.99 13.53 -1.12
C LEU A 196 22.19 14.21 -0.45
#